data_AF-A0A261Q8Y8-F1
#
_entry.id   AF-A0A261Q8Y8-F1
#
_cell.length_a   1.000
_cell.length_b   1.000
_cell.length_c   1.000
_cell.angle_alpha   90.00
_cell.angle_beta   90.00
_cell.angle_gamma   90.00
#
_symmetry.space_group_name_H-M   'P 1'
#
loop_
_entity.id
_entity.type
_entity.pdbx_description
1 polymer ?
#
loop_
_entity_poly.entity_id
_entity_poly.type
_entity_poly.pdbx_seq_one_letter_code
_entity_poly.pdbx_strand_id
1 'polypeptide(L)'
;MESHFPGARSIDPECPDVLGFRSDNCVVIECKVSRSDFLADRKKKHRQQGGMGRYRIFCVPKGLIKAEELPERWLLLEVTDKGICYPNFHPNSLRWYMNTEFRTKHEFDCRDLRAEMRVMYMALSRLTLRGLFESIYEPFNPLD
;
A
#
# COMPACT_ATOMS: atom_id res chain seq x y z
N MET A 1 17.69 -2.35 31.97
CA MET A 1 16.58 -2.27 31.00
C MET A 1 17.20 -2.09 29.64
N GLU A 2 17.52 -3.19 28.97
CA GLU A 2 18.15 -3.16 27.65
C GLU A 2 17.16 -2.61 26.62
N SER A 3 17.52 -1.45 26.05
CA SER A 3 16.86 -0.88 24.89
C SER A 3 17.25 -1.68 23.64
N HIS A 4 16.55 -2.77 23.40
CA HIS A 4 16.66 -3.52 22.16
C HIS A 4 15.71 -2.88 21.13
N PHE A 5 16.22 -1.98 20.29
CA PHE A 5 15.53 -1.51 19.07
C PHE A 5 16.17 -2.13 17.82
N PRO A 6 15.95 -3.43 17.53
CA PRO A 6 16.36 -4.01 16.27
C PRO A 6 15.33 -3.65 15.18
N GLY A 7 15.83 -3.39 13.97
CA GLY A 7 15.11 -2.91 12.78
C GLY A 7 13.62 -3.22 12.70
N ALA A 8 12.83 -2.14 12.69
CA ALA A 8 11.47 -1.99 12.15
C ALA A 8 10.68 -3.29 11.89
N ARG A 9 10.41 -4.09 12.92
CA ARG A 9 9.20 -4.93 12.86
C ARG A 9 8.01 -4.03 13.11
N SER A 10 7.06 -4.06 12.19
CA SER A 10 5.71 -3.57 12.46
C SER A 10 5.24 -4.22 13.77
N ILE A 11 4.70 -3.42 14.70
CA ILE A 11 3.99 -3.96 15.87
C ILE A 11 2.70 -4.66 15.41
N ASP A 12 2.28 -4.38 14.17
CA ASP A 12 1.18 -5.02 13.50
C ASP A 12 1.58 -6.39 12.90
N PRO A 13 0.75 -7.43 13.04
CA PRO A 13 0.94 -8.69 12.33
C PRO A 13 0.88 -8.54 10.80
N GLU A 14 0.22 -7.51 10.27
CA GLU A 14 0.30 -7.15 8.85
C GLU A 14 1.46 -6.18 8.60
N CYS A 15 2.34 -6.55 7.67
CA CYS A 15 3.46 -5.72 7.23
C CYS A 15 3.41 -5.63 5.70
N PRO A 16 2.66 -4.66 5.15
CA PRO A 16 2.57 -4.50 3.69
C PRO A 16 3.92 -4.01 3.15
N ASP A 17 4.22 -4.36 1.89
CA ASP A 17 5.43 -3.88 1.22
C ASP A 17 5.40 -2.35 1.09
N VAL A 18 4.22 -1.80 0.78
CA VAL A 18 3.97 -0.35 0.75
C VAL A 18 2.61 -0.04 1.36
N LEU A 19 2.58 0.99 2.22
CA LEU A 19 1.36 1.64 2.67
C LEU A 19 1.43 3.12 2.29
N GLY A 20 0.58 3.55 1.37
CA GLY A 20 0.43 4.94 0.96
C GLY A 20 -0.73 5.61 1.69
N PHE A 21 -0.54 6.87 2.09
CA PHE A 21 -1.57 7.69 2.70
C PHE A 21 -1.95 8.86 1.81
N ARG A 22 -3.23 9.18 1.80
CA ARG A 22 -3.84 10.40 1.29
C ARG A 22 -4.71 11.00 2.41
N SER A 23 -5.01 12.28 2.34
CA SER A 23 -5.83 12.98 3.33
C SER A 23 -7.15 12.28 3.68
N ASP A 24 -7.75 11.54 2.74
CA ASP A 24 -9.04 10.87 2.89
C ASP A 24 -8.97 9.34 2.83
N ASN A 25 -7.80 8.75 2.51
CA ASN A 25 -7.68 7.36 2.09
C ASN A 25 -6.29 6.77 2.31
N CYS A 26 -6.19 5.46 2.21
CA CYS A 26 -4.92 4.74 2.21
C CYS A 26 -4.93 3.63 1.16
N VAL A 27 -3.74 3.28 0.68
CA VAL A 27 -3.54 2.22 -0.31
C VAL A 27 -2.46 1.28 0.18
N VAL A 28 -2.75 -0.02 0.12
CA VAL A 28 -1.74 -1.07 0.30
C VAL A 28 -1.27 -1.52 -1.07
N ILE A 29 0.05 -1.62 -1.26
CA ILE A 29 0.64 -2.25 -2.44
C ILE A 29 1.45 -3.45 -1.98
N GLU A 30 1.15 -4.60 -2.56
CA GLU A 30 1.82 -5.88 -2.32
C GLU A 30 2.57 -6.24 -3.59
N CYS A 31 3.90 -6.25 -3.50
CA CYS A 31 4.78 -6.56 -4.61
C CYS A 31 4.91 -8.08 -4.74
N LYS A 32 4.72 -8.62 -5.94
CA LYS A 32 4.93 -10.04 -6.21
C LYS A 32 5.83 -10.22 -7.42
N VAL A 33 6.93 -10.94 -7.24
CA VAL A 33 7.94 -11.17 -8.30
C VAL A 33 7.82 -12.56 -8.94
N SER A 34 6.96 -13.43 -8.41
CA SER A 34 6.73 -14.77 -8.94
C SER A 34 5.28 -15.23 -8.76
N ARG A 35 4.87 -16.23 -9.54
CA ARG A 35 3.55 -16.88 -9.42
C ARG A 35 3.37 -17.52 -8.05
N SER A 36 4.41 -18.18 -7.53
CA SER A 36 4.39 -18.80 -6.21
C SER A 36 4.17 -17.80 -5.10
N ASP A 37 4.79 -16.63 -5.19
CA ASP A 37 4.65 -15.55 -4.23
C ASP A 37 3.21 -15.00 -4.21
N PHE A 38 2.64 -14.75 -5.40
CA PHE A 38 1.23 -14.38 -5.53
C PHE A 38 0.26 -15.42 -4.91
N LEU A 39 0.50 -16.71 -5.19
CA LEU A 39 -0.37 -17.77 -4.66
C LEU A 39 -0.22 -17.97 -3.15
N ALA A 40 0.97 -17.75 -2.61
CA ALA A 40 1.21 -17.80 -1.16
C ALA A 40 0.48 -16.67 -0.43
N ASP A 41 0.38 -15.49 -1.05
CA ASP A 41 -0.26 -14.32 -0.47
C ASP A 41 -1.75 -14.55 -0.12
N ARG A 42 -2.44 -15.36 -0.92
CA ARG A 42 -3.84 -15.77 -0.66
C ARG A 42 -4.05 -16.42 0.72
N LYS A 43 -2.99 -16.96 1.33
CA LYS A 43 -3.04 -17.62 2.65
C LYS A 43 -2.85 -16.65 3.82
N LYS A 44 -2.52 -15.38 3.58
CA LYS A 44 -2.30 -14.40 4.66
C LYS A 44 -3.62 -14.14 5.42
N LYS A 45 -3.57 -14.09 6.76
CA LYS A 45 -4.76 -13.99 7.63
C LYS A 45 -5.61 -12.74 7.36
N HIS A 46 -4.97 -11.61 7.09
CA HIS A 46 -5.62 -10.33 6.77
C HIS A 46 -6.31 -10.33 5.38
N ARG A 47 -6.19 -11.41 4.60
CA ARG A 47 -7.05 -11.64 3.42
C ARG A 47 -8.44 -12.13 3.77
N GLN A 48 -8.63 -12.70 4.96
CA GLN A 48 -9.90 -13.26 5.42
C GLN A 48 -10.55 -12.42 6.52
N GLN A 49 -9.75 -11.77 7.35
CA GLN A 49 -10.20 -11.11 8.59
C GLN A 49 -10.32 -9.58 8.49
N GLY A 50 -10.05 -9.01 7.30
CA GLY A 50 -9.80 -7.57 7.16
C GLY A 50 -8.31 -7.24 7.36
N GLY A 51 -7.90 -6.08 6.86
CA GLY A 51 -6.50 -5.66 6.78
C GLY A 51 -6.40 -4.17 6.42
N MET A 52 -5.20 -3.65 6.30
CA MET A 52 -4.94 -2.25 5.97
C MET A 52 -5.40 -1.89 4.54
N GLY A 53 -5.57 -0.59 4.28
CA GLY A 53 -5.81 -0.07 2.95
C GLY A 53 -7.29 -0.04 2.57
N ARG A 54 -7.82 1.14 2.22
CA ARG A 54 -9.12 1.24 1.54
C ARG A 54 -9.03 0.66 0.13
N TYR A 55 -7.91 0.88 -0.54
CA TYR A 55 -7.61 0.27 -1.83
C TYR A 55 -6.40 -0.65 -1.69
N ARG A 56 -6.38 -1.73 -2.47
CA ARG A 56 -5.33 -2.72 -2.37
C ARG A 56 -4.89 -3.16 -3.76
N ILE A 57 -3.58 -3.14 -3.99
CA ILE A 57 -2.98 -3.28 -5.30
C ILE A 57 -1.93 -4.39 -5.25
N PHE A 58 -1.98 -5.32 -6.21
CA PHE A 58 -0.82 -6.15 -6.51
C PHE A 58 0.08 -5.42 -7.51
N CYS A 59 1.35 -5.25 -7.17
CA CYS A 59 2.37 -4.71 -8.06
C CYS A 59 3.24 -5.86 -8.56
N VAL A 60 3.26 -6.10 -9.87
CA VAL A 60 3.93 -7.27 -10.45
C VAL A 60 4.66 -6.96 -11.76
N PRO A 61 5.66 -7.75 -12.15
CA PRO A 61 6.17 -7.73 -13.51
C PRO A 61 5.05 -7.94 -14.54
N LYS A 62 5.13 -7.21 -15.66
CA LYS A 62 4.14 -7.29 -16.75
C LYS A 62 3.94 -8.74 -17.21
N GLY A 63 2.68 -9.17 -17.26
CA GLY A 63 2.26 -10.50 -17.68
C GLY A 63 2.37 -11.59 -16.61
N LEU A 64 2.80 -11.28 -15.38
CA LEU A 64 2.91 -12.30 -14.31
C LEU A 64 1.54 -12.79 -13.82
N ILE A 65 0.55 -11.91 -13.76
CA ILE A 65 -0.80 -12.18 -13.26
C ILE A 65 -1.79 -11.54 -14.22
N LYS A 66 -2.88 -12.23 -14.51
CA LYS A 66 -3.99 -11.65 -15.27
C LYS A 66 -5.02 -11.02 -14.34
N ALA A 67 -5.72 -9.99 -14.81
CA ALA A 67 -6.72 -9.27 -14.01
C ALA A 67 -7.84 -10.18 -13.49
N GLU A 68 -8.18 -11.26 -14.21
CA GLU A 68 -9.22 -12.21 -13.82
C GLU A 68 -8.80 -13.13 -12.67
N GLU A 69 -7.50 -13.18 -12.36
CA GLU A 69 -6.97 -13.98 -11.25
C GLU A 69 -6.98 -13.22 -9.92
N LEU A 70 -7.26 -11.92 -9.96
CA LEU A 70 -7.28 -11.07 -8.79
C LEU A 70 -8.44 -11.45 -7.86
N PRO A 71 -8.22 -11.41 -6.54
CA PRO A 71 -9.33 -11.43 -5.60
C PRO A 71 -10.27 -10.24 -5.86
N GLU A 72 -11.54 -10.38 -5.48
CA GLU A 72 -12.53 -9.32 -5.63
C GLU A 72 -12.00 -7.99 -5.07
N ARG A 73 -12.26 -6.89 -5.80
CA ARG A 73 -11.90 -5.50 -5.45
C ARG A 73 -10.40 -5.17 -5.50
N TRP A 74 -9.52 -6.15 -5.67
CA TRP A 74 -8.09 -5.88 -5.84
C TRP A 74 -7.79 -5.26 -7.20
N LEU A 75 -6.78 -4.40 -7.22
CA LEU A 75 -6.27 -3.74 -8.41
C LEU A 75 -4.92 -4.35 -8.81
N LEU A 76 -4.57 -4.21 -10.09
CA LEU A 76 -3.31 -4.71 -10.66
C LEU A 76 -2.46 -3.58 -11.23
N LEU A 77 -1.24 -3.46 -10.73
CA LEU A 77 -0.21 -2.57 -11.25
C LEU A 77 0.89 -3.42 -11.88
N GLU A 78 1.02 -3.34 -13.19
CA GLU A 78 2.07 -4.05 -13.91
C GLU A 78 3.28 -3.16 -14.11
N VAL A 79 4.47 -3.67 -13.86
CA VAL A 79 5.73 -2.95 -14.03
C VAL A 79 6.51 -3.61 -15.16
N THR A 80 6.96 -2.80 -16.12
CA THR A 80 7.85 -3.26 -17.18
C THR A 80 9.30 -3.31 -16.71
N ASP A 81 10.16 -4.00 -17.46
CA ASP A 81 11.60 -4.06 -17.18
C ASP A 81 12.28 -2.68 -17.18
N LYS A 82 11.63 -1.66 -17.76
CA LYS A 82 12.08 -0.25 -17.75
C LYS A 82 11.60 0.53 -16.52
N GLY A 83 10.92 -0.11 -15.57
CA GLY A 83 10.33 0.52 -14.39
C GLY A 83 9.07 1.33 -14.67
N ILE A 84 8.50 1.24 -15.88
CA ILE A 84 7.25 1.94 -16.22
C ILE A 84 6.07 1.14 -15.65
N CYS A 85 5.24 1.81 -14.85
CA CYS A 85 4.05 1.26 -14.23
C CYS A 85 2.80 1.43 -15.10
N TYR A 86 2.11 0.33 -15.36
CA TYR A 86 0.86 0.24 -16.10
C TYR A 86 -0.25 -0.25 -15.15
N PRO A 87 -1.06 0.66 -14.62
CA PRO A 87 -2.30 0.30 -13.93
C PRO A 87 -3.26 -0.45 -14.87
N ASN A 88 -3.32 -1.78 -14.70
CA ASN A 88 -4.14 -2.68 -15.52
C ASN A 88 -5.50 -2.93 -14.87
N PHE A 89 -6.18 -1.83 -14.52
CA PHE A 89 -7.51 -1.85 -13.92
C PHE A 89 -8.48 -0.82 -14.53
N HIS A 90 -8.01 0.11 -15.38
CA HIS A 90 -8.88 1.04 -16.10
C HIS A 90 -8.25 1.58 -17.39
N PRO A 91 -8.98 1.71 -18.52
CA PRO A 91 -8.45 2.23 -19.79
C PRO A 91 -7.90 3.66 -19.71
N ASN A 92 -8.47 4.51 -18.83
CA ASN A 92 -8.03 5.90 -18.57
C ASN A 92 -7.38 6.04 -17.19
N SER A 93 -6.35 5.24 -16.97
CA SER A 93 -5.80 4.93 -15.65
C SER A 93 -5.20 6.09 -14.83
N LEU A 94 -5.02 7.29 -15.38
CA LEU A 94 -4.57 8.46 -14.61
C LEU A 94 -5.69 9.15 -13.80
N ARG A 95 -6.96 8.79 -14.02
CA ARG A 95 -8.13 9.42 -13.39
C ARG A 95 -9.04 8.45 -12.64
N TRP A 96 -8.58 7.23 -12.36
CA TRP A 96 -9.43 6.21 -11.70
C TRP A 96 -10.04 6.72 -10.38
N TYR A 97 -9.31 7.55 -9.62
CA TYR A 97 -9.78 8.13 -8.36
C TYR A 97 -10.92 9.15 -8.54
N MET A 98 -11.15 9.66 -9.76
CA MET A 98 -12.27 10.56 -10.08
C MET A 98 -13.54 9.80 -10.47
N ASN A 99 -13.45 8.50 -10.77
CA ASN A 99 -14.61 7.69 -11.09
C ASN A 99 -15.21 7.08 -9.81
N THR A 100 -16.35 7.62 -9.38
CA THR A 100 -17.05 7.18 -8.16
C THR A 100 -17.47 5.72 -8.23
N GLU A 101 -18.05 5.26 -9.33
CA GLU A 101 -18.48 3.86 -9.49
C GLU A 101 -17.30 2.90 -9.39
N PHE A 102 -16.18 3.25 -10.04
CA PHE A 102 -14.96 2.47 -9.97
C PHE A 102 -14.43 2.40 -8.54
N ARG A 103 -14.37 3.54 -7.85
CA ARG A 103 -13.90 3.60 -6.46
C ARG A 103 -14.77 2.74 -5.54
N THR A 104 -16.08 2.91 -5.57
CA THR A 104 -17.01 2.17 -4.71
C THR A 104 -16.99 0.68 -5.01
N LYS A 105 -16.76 0.28 -6.26
CA LYS A 105 -16.59 -1.14 -6.61
C LYS A 105 -15.32 -1.77 -6.00
N HIS A 106 -14.25 -1.00 -5.82
CA HIS A 106 -12.94 -1.53 -5.41
C HIS A 106 -12.55 -1.17 -3.97
N GLU A 107 -13.44 -0.54 -3.20
CA GLU A 107 -13.14 -0.16 -1.83
C GLU A 107 -13.37 -1.30 -0.84
N PHE A 108 -12.49 -1.35 0.16
CA PHE A 108 -12.63 -2.17 1.34
C PHE A 108 -13.16 -1.30 2.49
N ASP A 109 -14.43 -1.51 2.84
CA ASP A 109 -15.05 -0.81 3.98
C ASP A 109 -14.52 -1.31 5.33
N CYS A 110 -14.20 -2.60 5.42
CA CYS A 110 -13.66 -3.26 6.61
C CYS A 110 -12.12 -3.16 6.69
N ARG A 111 -11.60 -1.93 6.69
CA ARG A 111 -10.15 -1.67 6.86
C ARG A 111 -9.75 -1.55 8.33
N ASP A 112 -8.57 -2.07 8.68
CA ASP A 112 -8.02 -1.91 10.02
C ASP A 112 -7.40 -0.51 10.18
N LEU A 113 -8.24 0.46 10.54
CA LEU A 113 -7.82 1.84 10.79
C LEU A 113 -6.76 1.94 11.90
N ARG A 114 -6.78 1.06 12.90
CA ARG A 114 -5.79 1.09 13.98
C ARG A 114 -4.43 0.66 13.45
N ALA A 115 -4.37 -0.36 12.59
CA ALA A 115 -3.15 -0.79 11.92
C ALA A 115 -2.54 0.35 11.08
N GLU A 116 -3.38 1.03 10.30
CA GLU A 116 -2.97 2.18 9.49
C GLU A 116 -2.40 3.32 10.36
N MET A 117 -3.12 3.70 11.42
CA MET A 117 -2.66 4.74 12.36
C MET A 117 -1.37 4.35 13.07
N ARG A 118 -1.17 3.07 13.41
CA ARG A 118 0.09 2.58 14.00
C ARG A 118 1.25 2.80 13.04
N VAL A 119 1.10 2.48 11.75
CA VAL A 119 2.16 2.70 10.76
C VAL A 119 2.49 4.18 10.62
N MET A 120 1.47 5.05 10.55
CA MET A 120 1.67 6.50 10.50
C MET A 120 2.38 7.04 11.74
N TYR A 121 1.95 6.62 12.94
CA TYR A 121 2.61 6.96 14.20
C TYR A 121 4.08 6.55 14.17
N MET A 122 4.37 5.31 13.77
CA MET A 122 5.74 4.80 13.68
C MET A 122 6.59 5.57 12.66
N ALA A 123 6.01 6.06 11.57
CA ALA A 123 6.71 6.91 10.61
C ALA A 123 7.07 8.28 11.24
N LEU A 124 6.10 8.95 11.88
CA LEU A 124 6.31 10.23 12.56
C LEU A 124 7.33 10.11 13.70
N SER A 125 7.24 9.07 14.54
CA SER A 125 8.22 8.84 15.60
C SER A 125 9.64 8.70 15.05
N ARG A 126 9.82 8.08 13.88
CA ARG A 126 11.14 7.96 13.24
C ARG A 126 11.65 9.27 12.69
N LEU A 127 10.78 10.14 12.16
CA LEU A 127 11.16 11.50 11.76
C LEU A 127 11.65 12.28 12.99
N THR A 128 10.94 12.21 14.11
CA THR A 128 11.36 12.82 15.38
C THR A 128 12.71 12.29 15.85
N LEU A 129 12.91 10.97 15.85
CA LEU A 129 14.20 10.36 16.24
C LEU A 129 15.36 10.75 15.33
N ARG A 130 15.09 11.14 14.07
CA ARG A 130 16.09 11.62 13.12
C ARG A 130 16.27 13.14 13.13
N GLY A 131 15.56 13.86 14.00
CA GLY A 131 15.57 15.33 14.04
C GLY A 131 14.89 15.99 12.84
N LEU A 132 14.07 15.25 12.08
CA LEU A 132 13.35 15.71 10.88
C LEU A 132 11.89 16.09 11.17
N PHE A 133 11.53 16.29 12.44
CA PHE A 133 10.15 16.63 12.79
C PHE A 133 9.83 18.08 12.46
N GLU A 134 10.74 19.00 12.75
CA GLU A 134 10.55 20.44 12.48
C GLU A 134 10.43 20.72 10.97
N SER A 135 11.11 19.95 10.12
CA SER A 135 11.03 20.10 8.66
C SER A 135 9.63 19.81 8.08
N ILE A 136 8.72 19.22 8.86
CA ILE A 136 7.31 19.05 8.45
C ILE A 136 6.60 20.42 8.38
N TYR A 137 7.00 21.38 9.19
CA TYR A 137 6.40 22.72 9.27
C TYR A 137 7.14 23.75 8.43
N GLU A 138 8.34 23.43 7.94
CA GLU A 138 9.08 24.29 7.03
C GLU A 138 8.30 24.47 5.71
N PRO A 139 8.26 25.68 5.15
CA PRO A 139 7.59 25.91 3.88
C PRO A 139 8.25 25.08 2.78
N PHE A 140 7.46 24.24 2.11
CA PHE A 140 7.93 23.49 0.95
C PHE A 140 8.26 24.46 -0.18
N ASN A 141 9.55 24.63 -0.47
CA ASN A 141 10.02 25.38 -1.62
C ASN A 141 10.28 24.39 -2.77
N PRO A 142 9.44 24.34 -3.82
CA PRO A 142 9.59 23.38 -4.92
C PRO A 142 10.83 23.59 -5.80
N LEU A 143 11.68 24.56 -5.47
CA LEU A 143 12.89 24.94 -6.22
C LEU A 143 14.20 24.60 -5.50
N ASP A 144 14.14 24.03 -4.29
CA ASP A 144 15.30 23.51 -3.55
C ASP A 144 15.64 22.05 -3.92
#